data_AF-A0A2S6CSF4-F1
#
_entry.id   AF-A0A2S6CSF4-F1
#
_cell.length_a   1.000
_cell.length_b   1.000
_cell.length_c   1.000
_cell.angle_alpha   90.00
_cell.angle_beta   90.00
_cell.angle_gamma   90.00
#
_symmetry.space_group_name_H-M   'P 1'
#
loop_
_entity.id
_entity.type
_entity.pdbx_description
1 polymer ?
#
loop_
_entity_poly.entity_id
_entity_poly.type
_entity_poly.pdbx_seq_one_letter_code
_entity_poly.pdbx_strand_id
1 'polypeptide(L)'
;MSKKAVLSYVVDRNTGLWKALSGCSASQQEIPGSDIYKTERFTEEELPPQVDLRSFMTPVENQAGANSCTANAVVGGYEYVMNRVGQELDFSRLFVYYNARVLGLEHFGQDKIQDQGSSITLALMSLQEKGICHESTWAYEVTENGKVKNVNTQPVSHAYKEAAKLLNVPDFQWETPEQVSVELYSMKHCLAEGYPFIFGLTLFKSFDRVTAKGRVPMPDLNGDEGREEHGKHAMLCVGYKDSAEVFIVRNSWGEEWADGGYCYIPYEYMTNSDLCFECWKIKGTTDFDLSEDIWDQEDEDFDEEFYEEEDAEEQENCYLTLVESIAVICLYGADVDGLSDEESELLAGLYESYEIDTESLEEKINNLLEIGGFELLYNAAVQIILAEDAAEEAFQMSVEFALADECFSDEEYEYWTKLGQDLELDNDRATELFNEVLEEYDYEPFESLF
;
A
#
# COMPACT_ATOMS: atom_id res chain seq x y z
N MET A 1 -22.64 -17.52 -0.49
CA MET A 1 -22.08 -16.62 -1.51
C MET A 1 -21.99 -15.23 -0.91
N SER A 2 -21.00 -15.06 -0.03
CA SER A 2 -20.63 -13.75 0.50
C SER A 2 -19.72 -13.08 -0.54
N LYS A 3 -19.92 -11.80 -0.79
CA LYS A 3 -19.03 -11.00 -1.64
C LYS A 3 -17.69 -10.90 -0.89
N LYS A 4 -16.69 -11.68 -1.32
CA LYS A 4 -15.31 -11.53 -0.86
C LYS A 4 -14.87 -10.10 -1.19
N ALA A 5 -14.54 -9.31 -0.18
CA ALA A 5 -13.72 -8.13 -0.37
C ALA A 5 -12.29 -8.64 -0.51
N VAL A 6 -11.83 -8.83 -1.74
CA VAL A 6 -10.44 -9.22 -2.02
C VAL A 6 -9.61 -7.95 -1.93
N LEU A 7 -8.94 -7.73 -0.80
CA LEU A 7 -7.91 -6.69 -0.70
C LEU A 7 -6.80 -7.04 -1.71
N SER A 8 -6.59 -6.21 -2.72
CA SER A 8 -5.47 -6.39 -3.64
C SER A 8 -4.18 -5.93 -2.97
N TYR A 9 -3.11 -6.70 -3.09
CA TYR A 9 -1.82 -6.38 -2.48
C TYR A 9 -0.63 -6.71 -3.38
N VAL A 10 0.51 -6.14 -3.02
CA VAL A 10 1.83 -6.50 -3.55
C VAL A 10 2.72 -6.91 -2.39
N VAL A 11 3.51 -7.96 -2.58
CA VAL A 11 4.63 -8.28 -1.69
C VAL A 11 5.84 -7.50 -2.19
N ASP A 12 6.37 -6.60 -1.38
CA ASP A 12 7.64 -5.95 -1.64
C ASP A 12 8.76 -6.99 -1.57
N ARG A 13 9.50 -7.21 -2.66
CA ARG A 13 10.51 -8.26 -2.74
C ARG A 13 11.80 -7.92 -1.99
N ASN A 14 12.05 -6.64 -1.73
CA ASN A 14 13.24 -6.21 -1.00
C ASN A 14 13.02 -6.33 0.51
N THR A 15 11.79 -6.07 0.97
CA THR A 15 11.47 -6.02 2.41
C THR A 15 10.61 -7.16 2.89
N GLY A 16 9.96 -7.88 1.97
CA GLY A 16 9.00 -8.94 2.28
C GLY A 16 7.66 -8.45 2.84
N LEU A 17 7.45 -7.13 2.88
CA LEU A 17 6.26 -6.53 3.47
C LEU A 17 5.12 -6.43 2.47
N TRP A 18 3.90 -6.70 2.93
CA TRP A 18 2.67 -6.41 2.21
C TRP A 18 2.49 -4.90 2.02
N LYS A 19 2.08 -4.52 0.81
CA LYS A 19 1.69 -3.16 0.47
C LYS A 19 0.24 -3.15 0.00
N ALA A 20 -0.59 -2.35 0.66
CA ALA A 20 -1.98 -2.17 0.29
C ALA A 20 -2.09 -1.55 -1.11
N LEU A 21 -2.71 -2.28 -2.05
CA LEU A 21 -3.14 -1.71 -3.33
C LEU A 21 -4.57 -1.18 -3.28
N SER A 22 -5.36 -1.59 -2.28
CA SER A 22 -6.79 -1.33 -2.17
C SER A 22 -7.12 -0.13 -1.28
N GLY A 23 -6.68 1.07 -1.68
CA GLY A 23 -6.88 2.29 -0.90
C GLY A 23 -7.48 3.47 -1.64
N CYS A 24 -7.59 3.40 -2.96
CA CYS A 24 -8.08 4.49 -3.79
C CYS A 24 -9.40 4.14 -4.48
N SER A 25 -10.37 5.04 -4.37
CA SER A 25 -11.62 5.00 -5.09
C SER A 25 -11.80 6.30 -5.88
N ALA A 26 -12.53 6.23 -7.00
CA ALA A 26 -12.91 7.43 -7.73
C ALA A 26 -14.12 8.08 -7.03
N SER A 27 -14.00 9.35 -6.71
CA SER A 27 -15.02 10.20 -6.15
C SER A 27 -15.92 10.75 -7.25
N GLN A 28 -17.21 10.85 -6.95
CA GLN A 28 -18.16 11.65 -7.74
C GLN A 28 -18.35 13.06 -7.16
N GLN A 29 -17.67 13.38 -6.05
CA GLN A 29 -17.74 14.70 -5.42
C GLN A 29 -16.84 15.68 -6.17
N GLU A 30 -17.22 16.95 -6.17
CA GLU A 30 -16.38 18.05 -6.64
C GLU A 30 -15.75 18.77 -5.44
N ILE A 31 -14.49 19.16 -5.56
CA ILE A 31 -13.82 19.96 -4.53
C ILE A 31 -14.39 21.38 -4.58
N PRO A 32 -14.92 21.93 -3.47
CA PRO A 32 -15.53 23.26 -3.50
C PRO A 32 -14.55 24.36 -3.98
N GLY A 33 -14.90 24.98 -5.11
CA GLY A 33 -14.13 26.06 -5.71
C GLY A 33 -12.93 25.62 -6.56
N SER A 34 -12.77 24.32 -6.83
CA SER A 34 -11.73 23.84 -7.75
C SER A 34 -12.02 24.25 -9.19
N ASP A 35 -10.96 24.45 -9.94
CA ASP A 35 -11.00 24.76 -11.37
C ASP A 35 -10.18 23.74 -12.17
N ILE A 36 -10.35 23.75 -13.49
CA ILE A 36 -9.49 22.98 -14.40
C ILE A 36 -8.16 23.74 -14.56
N TYR A 37 -7.07 23.01 -14.40
CA TYR A 37 -5.72 23.53 -14.62
C TYR A 37 -5.53 24.03 -16.06
N LYS A 38 -4.90 25.19 -16.21
CA LYS A 38 -4.68 25.84 -17.51
C LYS A 38 -3.21 25.82 -17.92
N THR A 39 -2.97 25.43 -19.16
CA THR A 39 -1.64 25.30 -19.77
C THR A 39 -1.27 26.55 -20.58
N GLU A 40 -1.17 27.70 -19.93
CA GLU A 40 -0.96 28.99 -20.61
C GLU A 40 0.50 29.51 -20.56
N ARG A 41 1.36 28.90 -19.75
CA ARG A 41 2.70 29.44 -19.43
C ARG A 41 3.76 29.09 -20.47
N PHE A 42 3.74 27.86 -20.98
CA PHE A 42 4.68 27.34 -21.97
C PHE A 42 3.89 26.75 -23.15
N THR A 43 4.50 26.67 -24.33
CA THR A 43 4.01 25.83 -25.45
C THR A 43 4.63 24.43 -25.38
N GLU A 44 4.12 23.48 -26.17
CA GLU A 44 4.64 22.11 -26.21
C GLU A 44 6.12 22.07 -26.63
N GLU A 45 6.53 22.92 -27.57
CA GLU A 45 7.93 23.03 -28.01
C GLU A 45 8.85 23.74 -27.02
N GLU A 46 8.29 24.42 -26.01
CA GLU A 46 9.05 25.10 -24.96
C GLU A 46 9.28 24.20 -23.73
N LEU A 47 8.58 23.05 -23.64
CA LEU A 47 8.77 22.11 -22.56
C LEU A 47 10.16 21.47 -22.66
N PRO A 48 10.91 21.33 -21.55
CA PRO A 48 12.17 20.60 -21.55
C PRO A 48 11.91 19.11 -21.82
N PRO A 49 12.92 18.36 -22.31
CA PRO A 49 12.78 16.93 -22.52
C PRO A 49 12.72 16.14 -21.19
N GLN A 50 13.22 16.72 -20.10
CA GLN A 50 13.17 16.10 -18.78
C GLN A 50 12.85 17.12 -17.69
N VAL A 51 12.02 16.70 -16.74
CA VAL A 51 11.75 17.40 -15.47
C VAL A 51 11.90 16.41 -14.32
N ASP A 52 12.63 16.79 -13.28
CA ASP A 52 12.79 15.98 -12.08
C ASP A 52 12.62 16.83 -10.80
N LEU A 53 11.55 16.58 -10.05
CA LEU A 53 11.24 17.30 -8.82
C LEU A 53 11.73 16.57 -7.55
N ARG A 54 12.39 15.42 -7.67
CA ARG A 54 12.76 14.54 -6.53
C ARG A 54 13.67 15.23 -5.51
N SER A 55 14.56 16.12 -5.95
CA SER A 55 15.49 16.85 -5.08
C SER A 55 14.80 17.75 -4.04
N PHE A 56 13.51 18.03 -4.21
CA PHE A 56 12.69 18.84 -3.29
C PHE A 56 11.65 18.03 -2.51
N MET A 57 11.59 16.72 -2.74
CA MET A 57 10.64 15.83 -2.05
C MET A 57 11.13 15.48 -0.65
N THR A 58 10.17 15.26 0.26
CA THR A 58 10.43 14.54 1.53
C THR A 58 10.85 13.08 1.27
N PRO A 59 11.51 12.42 2.24
CA PRO A 59 11.77 10.98 2.21
C PRO A 59 10.53 10.16 1.83
N VAL A 60 10.67 9.05 1.09
CA VAL A 60 9.49 8.30 0.63
C VAL A 60 8.78 7.62 1.80
N GLU A 61 7.49 7.95 1.94
CA GLU A 61 6.66 7.42 3.01
C GLU A 61 6.38 5.93 2.85
N ASN A 62 6.09 5.25 3.96
CA ASN A 62 5.66 3.84 3.96
C ASN A 62 4.26 3.72 4.57
N GLN A 63 3.27 3.33 3.76
CA GLN A 63 1.89 3.11 4.19
C GLN A 63 1.69 1.75 4.91
N ALA A 64 2.65 0.83 4.76
CA ALA A 64 2.59 -0.52 5.31
C ALA A 64 1.21 -1.18 5.11
N GLY A 65 0.63 -1.73 6.18
CA GLY A 65 -0.65 -2.42 6.22
C GLY A 65 -1.91 -1.57 6.01
N ALA A 66 -1.81 -0.24 5.93
CA ALA A 66 -3.01 0.59 5.82
C ALA A 66 -3.41 0.90 4.37
N ASN A 67 -4.71 1.01 4.11
CA ASN A 67 -5.27 1.41 2.82
C ASN A 67 -5.17 2.94 2.56
N SER A 68 -4.08 3.59 3.00
CA SER A 68 -3.99 5.05 3.10
C SER A 68 -3.28 5.75 1.94
N CYS A 69 -3.13 5.11 0.77
CA CYS A 69 -2.37 5.65 -0.37
C CYS A 69 -2.81 7.06 -0.80
N THR A 70 -4.12 7.34 -0.81
CA THR A 70 -4.67 8.67 -1.12
C THR A 70 -4.16 9.76 -0.19
N ALA A 71 -4.09 9.48 1.12
CA ALA A 71 -3.57 10.43 2.10
C ALA A 71 -2.05 10.59 1.98
N ASN A 72 -1.30 9.51 1.73
CA ASN A 72 0.16 9.61 1.50
C ASN A 72 0.47 10.51 0.30
N ALA A 73 -0.22 10.31 -0.84
CA ALA A 73 0.01 11.11 -2.04
C ALA A 73 -0.37 12.58 -1.86
N VAL A 74 -1.51 12.86 -1.20
CA VAL A 74 -1.95 14.24 -0.90
C VAL A 74 -1.00 14.94 0.07
N VAL A 75 -0.58 14.27 1.15
CA VAL A 75 0.37 14.84 2.11
C VAL A 75 1.73 15.06 1.47
N GLY A 76 2.26 14.12 0.69
CA GLY A 76 3.53 14.30 -0.02
C GLY A 76 3.51 15.46 -1.01
N GLY A 77 2.39 15.66 -1.73
CA GLY A 77 2.20 16.83 -2.60
C GLY A 77 2.13 18.15 -1.82
N TYR A 78 1.46 18.15 -0.67
CA TYR A 78 1.39 19.32 0.22
C TYR A 78 2.77 19.65 0.82
N GLU A 79 3.47 18.66 1.35
CA GLU A 79 4.84 18.77 1.87
C GLU A 79 5.80 19.34 0.83
N TYR A 80 5.75 18.83 -0.41
CA TYR A 80 6.57 19.39 -1.49
C TYR A 80 6.38 20.91 -1.61
N VAL A 81 5.14 21.38 -1.67
CA VAL A 81 4.86 22.82 -1.79
C VAL A 81 5.40 23.60 -0.58
N MET A 82 5.29 23.05 0.63
CA MET A 82 5.80 23.69 1.86
C MET A 82 7.34 23.65 1.94
N ASN A 83 7.98 22.58 1.46
CA ASN A 83 9.43 22.45 1.43
C ASN A 83 10.07 23.40 0.42
N ARG A 84 9.40 23.65 -0.72
CA ARG A 84 9.85 24.63 -1.72
C ARG A 84 9.93 26.05 -1.17
N VAL A 85 9.28 26.35 -0.04
CA VAL A 85 9.36 27.64 0.65
C VAL A 85 10.26 27.61 1.90
N GLY A 86 11.07 26.56 2.06
CA GLY A 86 12.19 26.50 3.00
C GLY A 86 11.85 25.92 4.38
N GLN A 87 10.82 25.09 4.47
CA GLN A 87 10.45 24.43 5.72
C GLN A 87 10.66 22.92 5.58
N GLU A 88 11.49 22.29 6.42
CA GLU A 88 11.55 20.83 6.50
C GLU A 88 10.41 20.37 7.41
N LEU A 89 9.31 19.90 6.81
CA LEU A 89 8.11 19.53 7.54
C LEU A 89 7.66 18.11 7.21
N ASP A 90 7.16 17.47 8.24
CA ASP A 90 6.58 16.13 8.22
C ASP A 90 5.17 16.22 8.83
N PHE A 91 4.17 15.86 8.04
CA PHE A 91 2.76 16.06 8.37
C PHE A 91 1.98 14.75 8.48
N SER A 92 1.02 14.72 9.40
CA SER A 92 0.28 13.51 9.73
C SER A 92 -0.61 13.01 8.59
N ARG A 93 -0.19 11.91 7.97
CA ARG A 93 -0.99 11.18 6.98
C ARG A 93 -2.23 10.54 7.59
N LEU A 94 -2.12 10.00 8.81
CA LEU A 94 -3.26 9.41 9.51
C LEU A 94 -4.34 10.44 9.83
N PHE A 95 -3.96 11.69 10.11
CA PHE A 95 -4.93 12.76 10.34
C PHE A 95 -5.76 13.03 9.09
N VAL A 96 -5.11 13.19 7.93
CA VAL A 96 -5.81 13.39 6.64
C VAL A 96 -6.65 12.15 6.31
N TYR A 97 -6.08 10.95 6.45
CA TYR A 97 -6.75 9.71 6.10
C TYR A 97 -8.01 9.43 6.93
N TYR A 98 -7.96 9.66 8.25
CA TYR A 98 -9.12 9.48 9.12
C TYR A 98 -10.24 10.45 8.75
N ASN A 99 -9.92 11.75 8.60
CA ASN A 99 -10.92 12.77 8.31
C ASN A 99 -11.52 12.63 6.89
N ALA A 100 -10.75 12.17 5.91
CA ALA A 100 -11.25 11.83 4.58
C ALA A 100 -12.30 10.71 4.63
N ARG A 101 -12.08 9.68 5.44
CA ARG A 101 -13.06 8.60 5.64
C ARG A 101 -14.30 9.04 6.42
N VAL A 102 -14.16 9.95 7.40
CA VAL A 102 -15.32 10.58 8.05
C VAL A 102 -16.19 11.31 7.03
N LEU A 103 -15.59 12.11 6.14
CA LEU A 103 -16.32 12.74 5.03
C LEU A 103 -16.98 11.67 4.14
N GLY A 104 -16.29 10.58 3.82
CA GLY A 104 -16.86 9.45 3.08
C GLY A 104 -18.10 8.85 3.75
N LEU A 105 -18.08 8.62 5.07
CA LEU A 105 -19.23 8.09 5.82
C LEU A 105 -20.45 9.02 5.68
N GLU A 106 -20.24 10.32 5.85
CA GLU A 106 -21.30 11.34 5.75
C GLU A 106 -21.93 11.37 4.35
N HIS A 107 -21.14 11.16 3.30
CA HIS A 107 -21.61 11.16 1.91
C HIS A 107 -22.25 9.85 1.46
N PHE A 108 -21.72 8.71 1.91
CA PHE A 108 -22.13 7.37 1.43
C PHE A 108 -23.03 6.60 2.41
N GLY A 109 -23.35 7.18 3.57
CA GLY A 109 -24.32 6.62 4.52
C GLY A 109 -23.83 5.36 5.23
N GLN A 110 -22.54 5.30 5.53
CA GLN A 110 -21.92 4.23 6.32
C GLN A 110 -21.83 4.66 7.80
N ASP A 111 -21.95 3.69 8.72
CA ASP A 111 -22.11 3.98 10.15
C ASP A 111 -20.82 3.80 10.98
N LYS A 112 -19.75 3.27 10.39
CA LYS A 112 -18.51 2.93 11.11
C LYS A 112 -17.26 3.27 10.29
N ILE A 113 -16.27 3.89 10.93
CA ILE A 113 -14.93 4.07 10.34
C ILE A 113 -14.22 2.74 10.27
N GLN A 114 -13.76 2.37 9.07
CA GLN A 114 -12.98 1.17 8.77
C GLN A 114 -11.83 1.52 7.82
N ASP A 115 -10.81 0.67 7.77
CA ASP A 115 -9.66 0.87 6.90
C ASP A 115 -9.94 0.36 5.48
N GLN A 116 -10.76 1.10 4.75
CA GLN A 116 -11.32 0.70 3.45
C GLN A 116 -10.84 1.59 2.29
N GLY A 117 -9.83 2.43 2.53
CA GLY A 117 -9.42 3.44 1.58
C GLY A 117 -10.26 4.70 1.59
N SER A 118 -9.96 5.59 0.65
CA SER A 118 -10.67 6.85 0.40
C SER A 118 -10.56 7.24 -1.07
N SER A 119 -10.89 8.47 -1.41
CA SER A 119 -10.59 9.08 -2.72
C SER A 119 -9.64 10.25 -2.54
N ILE A 120 -8.92 10.61 -3.60
CA ILE A 120 -7.99 11.76 -3.58
C ILE A 120 -8.78 13.03 -3.29
N THR A 121 -9.95 13.19 -3.90
CA THR A 121 -10.92 14.27 -3.65
C THR A 121 -11.27 14.41 -2.18
N LEU A 122 -11.65 13.33 -1.49
CA LEU A 122 -12.00 13.40 -0.06
C LEU A 122 -10.78 13.71 0.83
N ALA A 123 -9.60 13.22 0.47
CA ALA A 123 -8.36 13.57 1.15
C ALA A 123 -8.01 15.06 1.00
N LEU A 124 -8.17 15.63 -0.21
CA LEU A 124 -7.99 17.07 -0.46
C LEU A 124 -9.05 17.91 0.27
N MET A 125 -10.33 17.51 0.26
CA MET A 125 -11.38 18.20 1.02
C MET A 125 -11.10 18.16 2.54
N SER A 126 -10.64 17.02 3.05
CA SER A 126 -10.20 16.90 4.44
C SER A 126 -9.08 17.89 4.77
N LEU A 127 -8.05 17.96 3.91
CA LEU A 127 -6.94 18.91 4.05
C LEU A 127 -7.44 20.37 4.03
N GLN A 128 -8.38 20.72 3.13
CA GLN A 128 -8.96 22.06 3.05
C GLN A 128 -9.79 22.44 4.28
N GLU A 129 -10.66 21.55 4.75
CA GLU A 129 -11.60 21.85 5.81
C GLU A 129 -11.02 21.71 7.22
N LYS A 130 -10.22 20.65 7.44
CA LYS A 130 -9.70 20.30 8.76
C LYS A 130 -8.26 20.78 8.96
N GLY A 131 -7.54 21.07 7.87
CA GLY A 131 -6.11 21.32 7.90
C GLY A 131 -5.33 20.03 8.11
N ILE A 132 -4.13 20.17 8.63
CA ILE A 132 -3.21 19.06 8.91
C ILE A 132 -2.36 19.38 10.12
N CYS A 133 -2.02 18.38 10.94
CA CYS A 133 -1.10 18.50 12.06
C CYS A 133 0.25 17.87 11.71
N HIS A 134 1.28 18.07 12.54
CA HIS A 134 2.56 17.38 12.33
C HIS A 134 2.42 15.87 12.54
N GLU A 135 3.22 15.07 11.84
CA GLU A 135 3.27 13.61 12.01
C GLU A 135 3.67 13.27 13.46
N SER A 136 4.55 14.07 14.10
CA SER A 136 4.87 13.94 15.53
C SER A 136 3.70 14.12 16.49
N THR A 137 2.60 14.76 16.06
CA THR A 137 1.41 14.99 16.88
C THR A 137 0.39 13.86 16.74
N TRP A 138 0.31 13.24 15.56
CA TRP A 138 -0.54 12.09 15.29
C TRP A 138 0.19 11.12 14.36
N ALA A 139 1.04 10.28 14.95
CA ALA A 139 2.08 9.56 14.24
C ALA A 139 1.59 8.30 13.51
N TYR A 140 2.20 8.06 12.35
CA TYR A 140 2.15 6.83 11.59
C TYR A 140 2.98 5.72 12.25
N GLU A 141 2.45 5.13 13.33
CA GLU A 141 3.13 4.03 14.03
C GLU A 141 2.84 2.69 13.36
N VAL A 142 3.87 2.10 12.74
CA VAL A 142 3.82 0.74 12.19
C VAL A 142 4.27 -0.26 13.26
N THR A 143 3.50 -1.33 13.48
CA THR A 143 3.85 -2.45 14.36
C THR A 143 4.80 -3.42 13.66
N GLU A 144 5.41 -4.33 14.42
CA GLU A 144 6.37 -5.32 13.87
C GLU A 144 5.75 -6.17 12.74
N ASN A 145 4.45 -6.49 12.85
CA ASN A 145 3.70 -7.22 11.81
C ASN A 145 3.16 -6.32 10.67
N GLY A 146 3.68 -5.10 10.52
CA GLY A 146 3.34 -4.21 9.40
C GLY A 146 2.00 -3.48 9.51
N LYS A 147 1.24 -3.66 10.59
CA LYS A 147 -0.03 -2.94 10.79
C LYS A 147 0.21 -1.51 11.27
N VAL A 148 -0.71 -0.61 10.93
CA VAL A 148 -0.64 0.78 11.35
C VAL A 148 -1.56 1.02 12.53
N LYS A 149 -1.03 1.53 13.64
CA LYS A 149 -1.84 1.83 14.82
C LYS A 149 -2.75 3.02 14.57
N ASN A 150 -3.86 3.06 15.31
CA ASN A 150 -4.80 4.20 15.33
C ASN A 150 -5.44 4.54 13.98
N VAL A 151 -5.35 3.68 12.96
CA VAL A 151 -5.95 3.94 11.64
C VAL A 151 -7.44 4.25 11.77
N ASN A 152 -8.19 3.48 12.56
CA ASN A 152 -9.62 3.69 12.75
C ASN A 152 -9.96 4.56 13.97
N THR A 153 -8.95 5.15 14.63
CA THR A 153 -9.12 5.93 15.84
C THR A 153 -9.13 7.42 15.53
N GLN A 154 -10.10 8.14 16.10
CA GLN A 154 -10.18 9.59 15.94
C GLN A 154 -8.90 10.27 16.47
N PRO A 155 -8.28 11.19 15.70
CA PRO A 155 -7.18 11.99 16.18
C PRO A 155 -7.50 12.72 17.48
N VAL A 156 -6.51 12.77 18.36
CA VAL A 156 -6.62 13.46 19.65
C VAL A 156 -6.96 14.94 19.49
N SER A 157 -7.70 15.49 20.45
CA SER A 157 -8.21 16.87 20.36
C SER A 157 -7.14 17.96 20.15
N HIS A 158 -5.88 17.70 20.53
CA HIS A 158 -4.80 18.66 20.31
C HIS A 158 -4.26 18.62 18.88
N ALA A 159 -4.36 17.50 18.16
CA ALA A 159 -4.06 17.41 16.72
C ALA A 159 -4.98 18.34 15.92
N TYR A 160 -6.29 18.31 16.17
CA TYR A 160 -7.24 19.24 15.55
C TYR A 160 -6.98 20.71 15.89
N LYS A 161 -6.54 21.01 17.12
CA LYS A 161 -6.17 22.37 17.51
C LYS A 161 -4.89 22.85 16.82
N GLU A 162 -3.95 21.95 16.58
CA GLU A 162 -2.75 22.25 15.81
C GLU A 162 -3.10 22.48 14.35
N ALA A 163 -3.86 21.58 13.73
CA ALA A 163 -4.32 21.71 12.35
C ALA A 163 -5.05 23.04 12.08
N ALA A 164 -5.97 23.42 12.97
CA ALA A 164 -6.66 24.70 12.89
C ALA A 164 -5.73 25.92 13.05
N LYS A 165 -4.63 25.79 13.78
CA LYS A 165 -3.63 26.87 13.86
C LYS A 165 -2.81 26.95 12.58
N LEU A 166 -2.36 25.82 12.06
CA LEU A 166 -1.53 25.75 10.85
C LEU A 166 -2.25 26.31 9.63
N LEU A 167 -3.57 26.08 9.50
CA LEU A 167 -4.42 26.73 8.47
C LEU A 167 -4.32 28.27 8.44
N ASN A 168 -3.99 28.90 9.57
CA ASN A 168 -3.90 30.35 9.69
C ASN A 168 -2.46 30.88 9.60
N VAL A 169 -1.47 30.01 9.41
CA VAL A 169 -0.07 30.41 9.19
C VAL A 169 0.12 30.69 7.69
N PRO A 170 0.53 31.90 7.29
CA PRO A 170 0.67 32.27 5.88
C PRO A 170 1.52 31.29 5.06
N ASP A 171 2.62 30.81 5.62
CA ASP A 171 3.53 29.91 4.93
C ASP A 171 2.92 28.51 4.67
N PHE A 172 1.83 28.16 5.35
CA PHE A 172 1.08 26.90 5.18
C PHE A 172 -0.17 27.04 4.32
N GLN A 173 -0.41 28.24 3.79
CA GLN A 173 -1.55 28.50 2.94
C GLN A 173 -1.29 28.02 1.51
N TRP A 174 -2.30 27.37 0.97
CA TRP A 174 -2.33 26.84 -0.38
C TRP A 174 -3.65 27.24 -1.06
N GLU A 175 -3.63 27.29 -2.38
CA GLU A 175 -4.80 27.60 -3.21
C GLU A 175 -5.70 26.39 -3.35
N THR A 176 -6.95 26.60 -3.77
CA THR A 176 -7.85 25.48 -4.09
C THR A 176 -7.21 24.56 -5.15
N PRO A 177 -7.29 23.22 -5.01
CA PRO A 177 -6.72 22.31 -6.00
C PRO A 177 -7.26 22.56 -7.41
N GLU A 178 -6.41 22.37 -8.40
CA GLU A 178 -6.78 22.43 -9.82
C GLU A 178 -6.73 21.03 -10.44
N GLN A 179 -7.73 20.68 -11.24
CA GLN A 179 -7.79 19.39 -11.92
C GLN A 179 -6.92 19.42 -13.18
N VAL A 180 -5.93 18.54 -13.24
CA VAL A 180 -5.07 18.36 -14.42
C VAL A 180 -5.77 17.40 -15.39
N SER A 181 -5.86 17.77 -16.67
CA SER A 181 -6.44 16.85 -17.67
C SER A 181 -5.52 15.66 -17.93
N VAL A 182 -6.10 14.49 -18.17
CA VAL A 182 -5.38 13.25 -18.54
C VAL A 182 -4.93 13.32 -20.00
N GLU A 183 -4.00 14.23 -20.27
CA GLU A 183 -3.43 14.52 -21.57
C GLU A 183 -1.93 14.79 -21.40
N LEU A 184 -1.09 14.18 -22.25
CA LEU A 184 0.37 14.22 -22.10
C LEU A 184 0.89 15.64 -21.94
N TYR A 185 0.46 16.56 -22.81
CA TYR A 185 0.88 17.95 -22.77
C TYR A 185 0.51 18.64 -21.45
N SER A 186 -0.71 18.48 -20.95
CA SER A 186 -1.14 19.11 -19.71
C SER A 186 -0.39 18.58 -18.49
N MET A 187 -0.14 17.28 -18.44
CA MET A 187 0.63 16.63 -17.38
C MET A 187 2.08 17.11 -17.37
N LYS A 188 2.76 17.09 -18.54
CA LYS A 188 4.12 17.61 -18.67
C LYS A 188 4.20 19.10 -18.37
N HIS A 189 3.26 19.89 -18.85
CA HIS A 189 3.21 21.33 -18.58
C HIS A 189 3.07 21.60 -17.07
N CYS A 190 2.22 20.87 -16.34
CA CYS A 190 2.10 20.99 -14.88
C CYS A 190 3.45 20.77 -14.17
N LEU A 191 4.17 19.72 -14.56
CA LEU A 191 5.48 19.38 -14.02
C LEU A 191 6.54 20.40 -14.39
N ALA A 192 6.55 20.90 -15.62
CA ALA A 192 7.47 21.93 -16.10
C ALA A 192 7.26 23.28 -15.40
N GLU A 193 6.07 23.56 -14.88
CA GLU A 193 5.83 24.70 -13.98
C GLU A 193 6.36 24.46 -12.55
N GLY A 194 6.84 23.25 -12.25
CA GLY A 194 7.35 22.84 -10.95
C GLY A 194 6.29 22.36 -9.98
N TYR A 195 5.11 21.96 -10.46
CA TYR A 195 4.07 21.40 -9.61
C TYR A 195 3.92 19.90 -9.85
N PRO A 196 4.14 19.05 -8.83
CA PRO A 196 3.72 17.67 -8.89
C PRO A 196 2.19 17.60 -8.88
N PHE A 197 1.64 16.50 -9.36
CA PHE A 197 0.21 16.25 -9.30
C PHE A 197 -0.08 14.86 -8.73
N ILE A 198 -1.11 14.79 -7.89
CA ILE A 198 -1.63 13.54 -7.33
C ILE A 198 -2.50 12.90 -8.40
N PHE A 199 -2.48 11.59 -8.53
CA PHE A 199 -3.36 10.87 -9.45
C PHE A 199 -3.71 9.48 -8.91
N GLY A 200 -4.86 8.97 -9.35
CA GLY A 200 -5.26 7.57 -9.17
C GLY A 200 -4.96 6.78 -10.43
N LEU A 201 -4.50 5.54 -10.29
CA LEU A 201 -4.22 4.63 -11.39
C LEU A 201 -4.82 3.26 -11.11
N THR A 202 -5.46 2.68 -12.13
CA THR A 202 -5.90 1.28 -12.12
C THR A 202 -4.71 0.38 -12.45
N LEU A 203 -4.31 -0.44 -11.49
CA LEU A 203 -3.18 -1.37 -11.56
C LEU A 203 -3.63 -2.77 -11.98
N PHE A 204 -2.71 -3.47 -12.64
CA PHE A 204 -2.91 -4.84 -13.14
C PHE A 204 -1.92 -5.80 -12.47
N LYS A 205 -2.01 -7.11 -12.76
CA LYS A 205 -1.04 -8.08 -12.24
C LYS A 205 0.37 -7.77 -12.76
N SER A 206 0.49 -7.25 -13.97
CA SER A 206 1.76 -6.72 -14.50
C SER A 206 2.47 -5.72 -13.59
N PHE A 207 1.76 -4.98 -12.73
CA PHE A 207 2.39 -4.08 -11.76
C PHE A 207 3.21 -4.83 -10.69
N ASP A 208 2.95 -6.12 -10.43
CA ASP A 208 3.82 -6.93 -9.56
C ASP A 208 5.23 -7.12 -10.13
N ARG A 209 5.41 -6.80 -11.41
CA ARG A 209 6.68 -6.91 -12.15
C ARG A 209 7.40 -5.56 -12.25
N VAL A 210 7.09 -4.60 -11.37
CA VAL A 210 7.94 -3.41 -11.23
C VAL A 210 9.34 -3.90 -10.84
N THR A 211 10.33 -3.54 -11.64
CA THR A 211 11.71 -3.99 -11.42
C THR A 211 12.35 -3.28 -10.23
N ALA A 212 13.49 -3.78 -9.73
CA ALA A 212 14.30 -3.08 -8.74
C ALA A 212 14.73 -1.66 -9.19
N LYS A 213 14.77 -1.39 -10.50
CA LYS A 213 15.02 -0.05 -11.07
C LYS A 213 13.75 0.79 -11.24
N GLY A 214 12.61 0.32 -10.73
CA GLY A 214 11.34 1.02 -10.77
C GLY A 214 10.63 1.05 -12.11
N ARG A 215 11.08 0.29 -13.11
CA ARG A 215 10.40 0.25 -14.42
C ARG A 215 9.04 -0.41 -14.26
N VAL A 216 7.97 0.32 -14.59
CA VAL A 216 6.61 -0.24 -14.60
C VAL A 216 6.30 -0.77 -16.01
N PRO A 217 5.95 -2.06 -16.17
CA PRO A 217 5.58 -2.60 -17.46
C PRO A 217 4.20 -2.08 -17.89
N MET A 218 4.00 -2.00 -19.21
CA MET A 218 2.66 -1.76 -19.77
C MET A 218 1.75 -2.96 -19.49
N PRO A 219 0.52 -2.74 -19.00
CA PRO A 219 -0.44 -3.82 -18.84
C PRO A 219 -0.94 -4.31 -20.21
N ASP A 220 -1.11 -5.63 -20.36
CA ASP A 220 -1.82 -6.19 -21.50
C ASP A 220 -3.32 -6.06 -21.27
N LEU A 221 -3.93 -5.01 -21.79
CA LEU A 221 -5.37 -4.75 -21.59
C LEU A 221 -6.30 -5.83 -22.20
N ASN A 222 -5.78 -6.76 -23.00
CA ASN A 222 -6.56 -7.85 -23.60
C ASN A 222 -6.33 -9.22 -22.92
N GLY A 223 -5.28 -9.35 -22.09
CA GLY A 223 -4.82 -10.63 -21.54
C GLY A 223 -4.45 -10.60 -20.05
N ASP A 224 -4.18 -9.43 -19.48
CA ASP A 224 -3.96 -9.21 -18.06
C ASP A 224 -5.34 -9.16 -17.38
N GLU A 225 -5.61 -10.13 -16.52
CA GLU A 225 -6.77 -10.09 -15.64
C GLU A 225 -6.61 -8.88 -14.72
N GLY A 226 -7.23 -7.75 -15.07
CA GLY A 226 -7.26 -6.57 -14.22
C GLY A 226 -7.62 -6.95 -12.79
N ARG A 227 -7.01 -6.26 -11.82
CA ARG A 227 -7.20 -6.51 -10.37
C ARG A 227 -8.59 -6.04 -9.91
N GLU A 228 -9.67 -6.57 -10.49
CA GLU A 228 -11.09 -6.27 -10.22
C GLU A 228 -11.36 -4.82 -9.77
N GLU A 229 -12.29 -4.58 -8.82
CA GLU A 229 -12.62 -3.23 -8.33
C GLU A 229 -11.55 -2.65 -7.38
N HIS A 230 -10.59 -3.48 -6.93
CA HIS A 230 -9.68 -3.18 -5.83
C HIS A 230 -8.27 -2.76 -6.22
N GLY A 231 -7.85 -2.96 -7.48
CA GLY A 231 -6.50 -2.60 -7.95
C GLY A 231 -6.22 -1.11 -8.16
N LYS A 232 -6.88 -0.21 -7.44
CA LYS A 232 -6.74 1.24 -7.65
C LYS A 232 -5.83 1.85 -6.60
N HIS A 233 -4.77 2.49 -7.06
CA HIS A 233 -3.74 3.08 -6.20
C HIS A 233 -3.57 4.57 -6.48
N ALA A 234 -3.25 5.35 -5.45
CA ALA A 234 -2.97 6.77 -5.56
C ALA A 234 -1.49 7.06 -5.34
N MET A 235 -0.89 7.84 -6.24
CA MET A 235 0.54 8.18 -6.23
C MET A 235 0.74 9.66 -6.58
N LEU A 236 1.98 10.13 -6.46
CA LEU A 236 2.36 11.51 -6.78
C LEU A 236 3.28 11.51 -8.00
N CYS A 237 2.90 12.18 -9.08
CA CYS A 237 3.75 12.36 -10.25
C CYS A 237 4.68 13.55 -10.01
N VAL A 238 5.98 13.32 -10.16
CA VAL A 238 7.06 14.23 -9.73
C VAL A 238 8.06 14.55 -10.83
N GLY A 239 7.79 14.16 -12.06
CA GLY A 239 8.68 14.43 -13.16
C GLY A 239 8.33 13.61 -14.40
N TYR A 240 9.10 13.80 -15.45
CA TYR A 240 9.00 13.04 -16.68
C TYR A 240 10.34 12.98 -17.40
N LYS A 241 10.48 11.99 -18.28
CA LYS A 241 11.68 11.74 -19.06
C LYS A 241 11.29 11.30 -20.47
N ASP A 242 11.56 12.13 -21.47
CA ASP A 242 11.12 11.90 -22.84
C ASP A 242 11.91 10.78 -23.55
N SER A 243 13.19 10.60 -23.25
CA SER A 243 14.03 9.55 -23.85
C SER A 243 13.45 8.15 -23.65
N ALA A 244 12.88 7.93 -22.46
CA ALA A 244 12.27 6.68 -22.05
C ALA A 244 10.73 6.68 -22.17
N GLU A 245 10.12 7.81 -22.53
CA GLU A 245 8.66 8.02 -22.58
C GLU A 245 7.93 7.64 -21.27
N VAL A 246 8.48 8.07 -20.12
CA VAL A 246 7.96 7.75 -18.78
C VAL A 246 7.73 8.98 -17.91
N PHE A 247 6.72 8.90 -17.04
CA PHE A 247 6.58 9.76 -15.87
C PHE A 247 7.38 9.20 -14.69
N ILE A 248 8.00 10.10 -13.92
CA ILE A 248 8.65 9.78 -12.65
C ILE A 248 7.60 9.91 -11.54
N VAL A 249 7.40 8.84 -10.78
CA VAL A 249 6.31 8.73 -9.82
C VAL A 249 6.85 8.36 -8.45
N ARG A 250 6.46 9.12 -7.42
CA ARG A 250 6.70 8.81 -6.02
C ARG A 250 5.59 7.89 -5.52
N ASN A 251 5.96 6.69 -5.08
CA ASN A 251 5.04 5.77 -4.41
C ASN A 251 5.01 6.05 -2.90
N SER A 252 4.33 5.20 -2.11
CA SER A 252 4.25 5.32 -0.66
C SER A 252 4.54 4.00 0.06
N TRP A 253 5.53 3.25 -0.45
CA TRP A 253 5.92 1.94 0.04
C TRP A 253 7.32 1.91 0.70
N GLY A 254 7.85 3.08 1.05
CA GLY A 254 9.18 3.25 1.62
C GLY A 254 10.28 3.30 0.57
N GLU A 255 11.47 3.72 1.01
CA GLU A 255 12.65 3.93 0.14
C GLU A 255 13.29 2.63 -0.33
N GLU A 256 13.04 1.51 0.36
CA GLU A 256 13.56 0.19 -0.02
C GLU A 256 12.80 -0.44 -1.20
N TRP A 257 11.64 0.11 -1.57
CA TRP A 257 10.87 -0.42 -2.69
C TRP A 257 11.34 0.18 -4.02
N ALA A 258 11.63 -0.68 -5.01
CA ALA A 258 12.03 -0.28 -6.36
C ALA A 258 13.22 0.72 -6.36
N ASP A 259 13.15 1.79 -7.15
CA ASP A 259 14.22 2.80 -7.24
C ASP A 259 14.05 3.86 -6.14
N GLY A 260 14.45 3.53 -4.92
CA GLY A 260 14.41 4.49 -3.80
C GLY A 260 13.00 4.90 -3.38
N GLY A 261 11.99 4.06 -3.62
CA GLY A 261 10.57 4.36 -3.42
C GLY A 261 9.88 5.02 -4.63
N TYR A 262 10.60 5.17 -5.75
CA TYR A 262 10.08 5.72 -7.00
C TYR A 262 9.89 4.64 -8.05
N CYS A 263 8.99 4.92 -8.98
CA CYS A 263 8.80 4.12 -10.19
C CYS A 263 8.62 5.00 -11.43
N TYR A 264 8.75 4.38 -12.59
CA TYR A 264 8.75 5.01 -13.90
C TYR A 264 7.60 4.42 -14.72
N ILE A 265 6.53 5.19 -14.88
CA ILE A 265 5.29 4.73 -15.51
C ILE A 265 5.23 5.23 -16.95
N PRO A 266 5.01 4.36 -17.95
CA PRO A 266 4.92 4.77 -19.35
C PRO A 266 3.85 5.85 -19.59
N TYR A 267 4.15 6.80 -20.48
CA TYR A 267 3.21 7.85 -20.89
C TYR A 267 1.89 7.27 -21.37
N GLU A 268 1.92 6.23 -22.20
CA GLU A 268 0.72 5.57 -22.73
C GLU A 268 -0.20 5.06 -21.60
N TYR A 269 0.36 4.56 -20.51
CA TYR A 269 -0.42 4.10 -19.36
C TYR A 269 -1.10 5.28 -18.64
N MET A 270 -0.33 6.29 -18.24
CA MET A 270 -0.86 7.41 -17.44
C MET A 270 -1.77 8.35 -18.25
N THR A 271 -1.64 8.39 -19.57
CA THR A 271 -2.49 9.20 -20.46
C THR A 271 -3.74 8.46 -20.93
N ASN A 272 -3.94 7.21 -20.52
CA ASN A 272 -5.19 6.51 -20.76
C ASN A 272 -6.25 6.93 -19.73
N SER A 273 -7.25 7.70 -20.17
CA SER A 273 -8.32 8.22 -19.32
C SER A 273 -9.24 7.15 -18.71
N ASP A 274 -9.21 5.91 -19.20
CA ASP A 274 -9.95 4.79 -18.61
C ASP A 274 -9.19 4.18 -17.41
N LEU A 275 -7.88 4.44 -17.30
CA LEU A 275 -6.99 3.84 -16.30
C LEU A 275 -6.51 4.86 -15.27
N CYS A 276 -6.23 6.10 -15.70
CA CYS A 276 -5.75 7.20 -14.88
C CYS A 276 -6.90 8.18 -14.57
N PHE A 277 -7.07 8.53 -13.30
CA PHE A 277 -8.19 9.34 -12.83
C PHE A 277 -7.77 10.28 -11.69
N GLU A 278 -8.63 11.25 -11.36
CA GLU A 278 -8.42 12.21 -10.25
C GLU A 278 -7.01 12.84 -10.22
N CYS A 279 -6.58 13.39 -11.36
CA CYS A 279 -5.34 14.15 -11.45
C CYS A 279 -5.52 15.55 -10.83
N TRP A 280 -4.86 15.81 -9.70
CA TRP A 280 -5.02 17.03 -8.91
C TRP A 280 -3.68 17.70 -8.62
N LYS A 281 -3.60 19.00 -8.90
CA LYS A 281 -2.47 19.85 -8.57
C LYS A 281 -2.72 20.62 -7.27
N ILE A 282 -1.76 20.59 -6.35
CA ILE A 282 -1.71 21.46 -5.17
C ILE A 282 -0.78 22.64 -5.49
N LYS A 283 -1.23 23.86 -5.20
CA LYS A 283 -0.45 25.08 -5.42
C LYS A 283 -0.36 25.90 -4.14
N GLY A 284 0.85 26.31 -3.76
CA GLY A 284 1.06 27.22 -2.63
C GLY A 284 0.56 28.63 -2.94
N THR A 285 0.31 29.43 -1.91
CA THR A 285 -0.08 30.85 -2.09
C THR A 285 1.09 31.79 -2.38
N THR A 286 2.33 31.28 -2.37
CA THR A 286 3.52 32.07 -2.64
C THR A 286 3.73 32.29 -4.13
N ASP A 287 4.09 33.51 -4.53
CA ASP A 287 4.48 33.88 -5.90
C ASP A 287 5.88 33.36 -6.31
N PHE A 288 6.38 32.31 -5.64
CA PHE A 288 7.69 31.74 -5.92
C PHE A 288 7.64 30.94 -7.23
N ASP A 289 8.60 31.18 -8.14
CA ASP A 289 8.67 30.45 -9.39
C ASP A 289 9.25 29.06 -9.17
N LEU A 290 8.39 28.04 -9.24
CA LEU A 290 8.77 26.67 -8.98
C LEU A 290 9.51 26.00 -10.15
N SER A 291 9.59 26.65 -11.33
CA SER A 291 10.25 26.07 -12.51
C SER A 291 11.76 26.26 -12.54
N GLU A 292 12.35 27.01 -11.60
CA GLU A 292 13.81 27.16 -11.52
C GLU A 292 14.48 25.83 -11.10
N ASP A 293 15.60 25.50 -11.75
CA ASP A 293 16.49 24.36 -11.45
C ASP A 293 15.88 22.95 -11.51
N ILE A 294 14.72 22.80 -12.16
CA ILE A 294 14.03 21.49 -12.34
C ILE A 294 14.07 20.96 -13.78
N TRP A 295 14.50 21.78 -14.74
CA TRP A 295 14.56 21.41 -16.16
C TRP A 295 15.94 20.84 -16.48
N ASP A 296 15.95 19.64 -17.04
CA ASP A 296 17.16 19.06 -17.61
C ASP A 296 17.07 19.06 -19.14
N GLN A 297 18.16 19.51 -19.78
CA GLN A 297 18.30 19.53 -21.24
C GLN A 297 19.08 18.31 -21.74
N GLU A 298 19.79 17.62 -20.85
CA GLU A 298 20.54 16.40 -21.12
C GLU A 298 19.67 15.20 -20.76
N ASP A 299 18.75 14.86 -21.67
CA ASP A 299 17.83 13.73 -21.51
C ASP A 299 18.51 12.41 -21.94
N GLU A 300 19.50 11.99 -21.14
CA GLU A 300 20.21 10.72 -21.35
C GLU A 300 19.34 9.53 -20.96
N ASP A 301 19.19 8.57 -21.86
CA ASP A 301 18.33 7.42 -21.60
C ASP A 301 18.85 6.50 -20.48
N PHE A 302 17.96 5.67 -19.93
CA PHE A 302 18.37 4.66 -18.95
C PHE A 302 19.33 3.63 -19.58
N ASP A 303 20.11 2.95 -18.73
CA ASP A 303 20.99 1.88 -19.18
C ASP A 303 20.22 0.61 -19.59
N GLU A 304 20.93 -0.37 -20.19
CA GLU A 304 20.29 -1.61 -20.67
C GLU A 304 19.62 -2.39 -19.53
N GLU A 305 20.17 -2.34 -18.31
CA GLU A 305 19.65 -3.01 -17.10
C GLU A 305 18.24 -2.52 -16.76
N PHE A 306 17.92 -1.24 -16.99
CA PHE A 306 16.57 -0.72 -16.76
C PHE A 306 15.50 -1.41 -17.63
N TYR A 307 15.86 -1.82 -18.85
CA TYR A 307 14.93 -2.44 -19.81
C TYR A 307 14.90 -3.97 -19.72
N GLU A 308 15.77 -4.58 -18.92
CA GLU A 308 15.73 -6.01 -18.66
C GLU A 308 14.39 -6.37 -17.98
N GLU A 309 13.71 -7.37 -18.52
CA GLU A 309 12.51 -7.93 -17.92
C GLU A 309 12.93 -9.02 -16.93
N GLU A 310 12.29 -9.03 -15.76
CA GLU A 310 12.43 -10.15 -14.83
C GLU A 310 11.64 -11.36 -15.33
N ASP A 311 12.22 -12.56 -15.20
CA ASP A 311 11.59 -13.80 -15.66
C ASP A 311 10.32 -14.09 -14.85
N ALA A 312 9.20 -14.32 -15.56
CA ALA A 312 7.90 -14.56 -14.91
C ALA A 312 7.89 -15.79 -13.98
N GLU A 313 8.74 -16.78 -14.26
CA GLU A 313 8.91 -17.98 -13.42
C GLU A 313 9.54 -17.64 -12.05
N GLU A 314 10.55 -16.75 -12.00
CA GLU A 314 11.14 -16.31 -10.72
C GLU A 314 10.12 -15.56 -9.85
N GLN A 315 9.09 -14.99 -10.46
CA GLN A 315 8.07 -14.18 -9.78
C GLN A 315 6.95 -15.03 -9.15
N GLU A 316 6.41 -16.03 -9.86
CA GLU A 316 5.43 -16.95 -9.27
C GLU A 316 6.01 -17.68 -8.04
N ASN A 317 7.32 -17.90 -8.03
CA ASN A 317 8.01 -18.52 -6.91
C ASN A 317 8.11 -17.65 -5.64
N CYS A 318 7.57 -16.43 -5.63
CA CYS A 318 7.50 -15.59 -4.42
C CYS A 318 6.07 -15.39 -3.90
N TYR A 319 5.06 -16.03 -4.51
CA TYR A 319 3.67 -15.93 -4.10
C TYR A 319 3.15 -17.28 -3.61
N LEU A 320 2.68 -17.31 -2.36
CA LEU A 320 1.90 -18.42 -1.84
C LEU A 320 0.43 -18.23 -2.22
N THR A 321 -0.28 -19.32 -2.43
CA THR A 321 -1.74 -19.38 -2.45
C THR A 321 -2.28 -19.37 -1.02
N LEU A 322 -3.60 -19.20 -0.85
CA LEU A 322 -4.22 -19.31 0.47
C LEU A 322 -3.92 -20.66 1.13
N VAL A 323 -4.07 -21.75 0.40
CA VAL A 323 -3.87 -23.09 0.98
C VAL A 323 -2.39 -23.33 1.31
N GLU A 324 -1.47 -22.90 0.44
CA GLU A 324 -0.03 -22.94 0.72
C GLU A 324 0.32 -22.08 1.96
N SER A 325 -0.35 -20.95 2.14
CA SER A 325 -0.15 -20.07 3.30
C SER A 325 -0.64 -20.71 4.60
N ILE A 326 -1.83 -21.34 4.58
CA ILE A 326 -2.32 -22.12 5.72
C ILE A 326 -1.35 -23.25 6.04
N ALA A 327 -0.86 -23.98 5.04
CA ALA A 327 0.12 -25.03 5.25
C ALA A 327 1.43 -24.53 5.86
N VAL A 328 1.92 -23.34 5.44
CA VAL A 328 3.09 -22.70 6.04
C VAL A 328 2.84 -22.37 7.52
N ILE A 329 1.68 -21.82 7.88
CA ILE A 329 1.34 -21.53 9.28
C ILE A 329 1.20 -22.81 10.11
N CYS A 330 0.60 -23.87 9.58
CA CYS A 330 0.55 -25.17 10.27
C CYS A 330 1.97 -25.74 10.49
N LEU A 331 2.83 -25.68 9.47
CA LEU A 331 4.23 -26.10 9.57
C LEU A 331 5.00 -25.28 10.61
N TYR A 332 4.73 -23.98 10.71
CA TYR A 332 5.31 -23.11 11.73
C TYR A 332 4.93 -23.51 13.15
N GLY A 333 3.67 -23.88 13.37
CA GLY A 333 3.20 -24.38 14.67
C GLY A 333 3.90 -25.68 15.04
N ALA A 334 3.93 -26.64 14.11
CA ALA A 334 4.57 -27.95 14.31
C ALA A 334 6.09 -27.88 14.50
N ASP A 335 6.78 -26.88 13.93
CA ASP A 335 8.24 -26.72 14.12
C ASP A 335 8.60 -26.14 15.50
N VAL A 336 7.63 -25.63 16.28
CA VAL A 336 7.89 -25.06 17.61
C VAL A 336 8.50 -26.09 18.55
N ASP A 337 7.98 -27.30 18.58
CA ASP A 337 8.49 -28.43 19.36
C ASP A 337 9.07 -29.58 18.49
N GLY A 338 8.86 -29.47 17.18
CA GLY A 338 9.55 -30.23 16.14
C GLY A 338 8.62 -31.26 15.50
N LEU A 339 8.43 -31.11 14.19
CA LEU A 339 7.47 -31.88 13.38
C LEU A 339 7.46 -33.40 13.68
N SER A 340 6.35 -33.88 14.23
CA SER A 340 6.09 -35.29 14.53
C SER A 340 5.72 -36.11 13.28
N ASP A 341 5.72 -37.45 13.41
CA ASP A 341 5.27 -38.34 12.33
C ASP A 341 3.77 -38.12 12.05
N GLU A 342 2.96 -37.91 13.09
CA GLU A 342 1.52 -37.66 13.01
C GLU A 342 1.18 -36.34 12.30
N GLU A 343 1.85 -35.24 12.64
CA GLU A 343 1.68 -33.95 11.97
C GLU A 343 2.17 -34.00 10.52
N SER A 344 3.27 -34.72 10.26
CA SER A 344 3.75 -34.93 8.90
C SER A 344 2.73 -35.69 8.04
N GLU A 345 2.00 -36.65 8.61
CA GLU A 345 0.91 -37.35 7.91
C GLU A 345 -0.27 -36.40 7.63
N LEU A 346 -0.62 -35.52 8.56
CA LEU A 346 -1.66 -34.50 8.35
C LEU A 346 -1.26 -33.48 7.28
N LEU A 347 -0.01 -33.01 7.25
CA LEU A 347 0.49 -32.09 6.22
C LEU A 347 0.41 -32.75 4.85
N ALA A 348 0.82 -34.02 4.76
CA ALA A 348 0.68 -34.79 3.51
C ALA A 348 -0.79 -34.95 3.08
N GLY A 349 -1.69 -35.17 4.04
CA GLY A 349 -3.13 -35.23 3.79
C GLY A 349 -3.72 -33.90 3.31
N LEU A 350 -3.25 -32.78 3.86
CA LEU A 350 -3.61 -31.44 3.41
C LEU A 350 -3.13 -31.22 1.96
N TYR A 351 -1.88 -31.57 1.66
CA TYR A 351 -1.32 -31.43 0.32
C TYR A 351 -2.10 -32.25 -0.71
N GLU A 352 -2.47 -33.50 -0.39
CA GLU A 352 -3.26 -34.34 -1.29
C GLU A 352 -4.68 -33.79 -1.47
N SER A 353 -5.33 -33.34 -0.39
CA SER A 353 -6.73 -32.89 -0.41
C SER A 353 -6.94 -31.63 -1.25
N TYR A 354 -5.96 -30.72 -1.23
CA TYR A 354 -6.01 -29.46 -1.95
C TYR A 354 -5.17 -29.45 -3.22
N GLU A 355 -4.66 -30.61 -3.64
CA GLU A 355 -3.83 -30.77 -4.84
C GLU A 355 -2.61 -29.81 -4.85
N ILE A 356 -1.97 -29.61 -3.69
CA ILE A 356 -0.78 -28.77 -3.58
C ILE A 356 0.39 -29.46 -4.28
N ASP A 357 1.03 -28.74 -5.19
CA ASP A 357 2.31 -29.14 -5.79
C ASP A 357 3.43 -28.90 -4.78
N THR A 358 3.89 -29.97 -4.13
CA THR A 358 4.91 -29.89 -3.08
C THR A 358 6.28 -29.47 -3.62
N GLU A 359 6.62 -29.78 -4.87
CA GLU A 359 7.89 -29.34 -5.46
C GLU A 359 7.86 -27.82 -5.69
N SER A 360 6.75 -27.31 -6.21
CA SER A 360 6.55 -25.86 -6.37
C SER A 360 6.50 -25.12 -5.03
N LEU A 361 5.81 -25.67 -4.02
CA LEU A 361 5.76 -25.06 -2.69
C LEU A 361 7.15 -25.03 -2.02
N GLU A 362 7.94 -26.09 -2.16
CA GLU A 362 9.32 -26.13 -1.64
C GLU A 362 10.20 -25.06 -2.31
N GLU A 363 10.08 -24.87 -3.62
CA GLU A 363 10.79 -23.81 -4.34
C GLU A 363 10.39 -22.41 -3.84
N LYS A 364 9.09 -22.18 -3.65
CA LYS A 364 8.56 -20.92 -3.11
C LYS A 364 9.09 -20.63 -1.70
N ILE A 365 9.04 -21.63 -0.83
CA ILE A 365 9.56 -21.54 0.54
C ILE A 365 11.04 -21.20 0.52
N ASN A 366 11.84 -21.91 -0.27
CA ASN A 366 13.29 -21.68 -0.36
C ASN A 366 13.62 -20.27 -0.85
N ASN A 367 12.90 -19.76 -1.85
CA ASN A 367 13.12 -18.40 -2.35
C ASN A 367 12.75 -17.33 -1.32
N LEU A 368 11.60 -17.47 -0.64
CA LEU A 368 11.21 -16.55 0.44
C LEU A 368 12.21 -16.57 1.60
N LEU A 369 12.74 -17.75 1.94
CA LEU A 369 13.79 -17.89 2.95
C LEU A 369 15.12 -17.27 2.51
N GLU A 370 15.49 -17.37 1.23
CA GLU A 370 16.71 -16.74 0.70
C GLU A 370 16.61 -15.21 0.71
N ILE A 371 15.44 -14.67 0.39
CA ILE A 371 15.19 -13.22 0.33
C ILE A 371 15.17 -12.61 1.74
N GLY A 372 14.40 -13.18 2.66
CA GLY A 372 14.06 -12.53 3.94
C GLY A 372 13.96 -13.47 5.13
N GLY A 373 14.38 -14.72 4.97
CA GLY A 373 14.38 -15.73 6.03
C GLY A 373 12.98 -16.11 6.48
N PHE A 374 12.93 -16.75 7.65
CA PHE A 374 11.71 -17.26 8.28
C PHE A 374 10.66 -16.14 8.46
N GLU A 375 11.08 -14.97 8.93
CA GLU A 375 10.17 -13.85 9.17
C GLU A 375 9.41 -13.44 7.89
N LEU A 376 10.08 -13.40 6.73
CA LEU A 376 9.41 -13.15 5.46
C LEU A 376 8.40 -14.25 5.11
N LEU A 377 8.81 -15.52 5.19
CA LEU A 377 7.90 -16.63 4.88
C LEU A 377 6.63 -16.62 5.75
N TYR A 378 6.79 -16.42 7.06
CA TYR A 378 5.68 -16.33 8.01
C TYR A 378 4.78 -15.13 7.69
N ASN A 379 5.37 -13.95 7.51
CA ASN A 379 4.63 -12.74 7.19
C ASN A 379 3.88 -12.88 5.86
N ALA A 380 4.50 -13.43 4.81
CA ALA A 380 3.83 -13.69 3.54
C ALA A 380 2.57 -14.56 3.73
N ALA A 381 2.69 -15.65 4.49
CA ALA A 381 1.57 -16.55 4.76
C ALA A 381 0.43 -15.88 5.57
N VAL A 382 0.75 -15.23 6.69
CA VAL A 382 -0.24 -14.48 7.50
C VAL A 382 -0.96 -13.44 6.64
N GLN A 383 -0.22 -12.70 5.83
CA GLN A 383 -0.77 -11.61 5.02
C GLN A 383 -1.74 -12.12 3.96
N ILE A 384 -1.47 -13.27 3.34
CA ILE A 384 -2.38 -13.90 2.37
C ILE A 384 -3.66 -14.39 3.05
N ILE A 385 -3.54 -15.01 4.24
CA ILE A 385 -4.68 -15.49 5.02
C ILE A 385 -5.62 -14.35 5.38
N LEU A 386 -5.06 -13.21 5.83
CA LEU A 386 -5.83 -12.00 6.12
C LEU A 386 -6.51 -11.44 4.87
N ALA A 387 -5.81 -11.39 3.74
CA ALA A 387 -6.35 -10.85 2.50
C ALA A 387 -7.53 -11.65 1.92
N GLU A 388 -7.59 -12.95 2.21
CA GLU A 388 -8.66 -13.85 1.76
C GLU A 388 -9.79 -14.04 2.79
N ASP A 389 -9.77 -13.28 3.90
CA ASP A 389 -10.75 -13.38 5.00
C ASP A 389 -10.81 -14.79 5.61
N ALA A 390 -9.65 -15.43 5.75
CA ALA A 390 -9.50 -16.82 6.19
C ALA A 390 -8.85 -16.95 7.58
N ALA A 391 -8.82 -15.86 8.36
CA ALA A 391 -8.16 -15.81 9.67
C ALA A 391 -8.67 -16.88 10.66
N GLU A 392 -9.99 -17.00 10.81
CA GLU A 392 -10.57 -17.98 11.74
C GLU A 392 -10.28 -19.42 11.29
N GLU A 393 -10.46 -19.71 10.00
CA GLU A 393 -10.21 -21.04 9.41
C GLU A 393 -8.74 -21.44 9.54
N ALA A 394 -7.81 -20.54 9.20
CA ALA A 394 -6.37 -20.79 9.32
C ALA A 394 -5.94 -21.00 10.77
N PHE A 395 -6.50 -20.21 11.71
CA PHE A 395 -6.22 -20.37 13.12
C PHE A 395 -6.70 -21.74 13.63
N GLN A 396 -7.95 -22.13 13.34
CA GLN A 396 -8.49 -23.42 13.74
C GLN A 396 -7.70 -24.60 13.14
N MET A 397 -7.37 -24.53 11.86
CA MET A 397 -6.52 -25.55 11.22
C MET A 397 -5.15 -25.64 11.89
N SER A 398 -4.52 -24.53 12.27
CA SER A 398 -3.24 -24.58 12.99
C SER A 398 -3.35 -25.28 14.35
N VAL A 399 -4.49 -25.16 15.04
CA VAL A 399 -4.76 -25.85 16.31
C VAL A 399 -5.03 -27.34 16.09
N GLU A 400 -5.80 -27.70 15.05
CA GLU A 400 -6.04 -29.10 14.67
C GLU A 400 -4.73 -29.85 14.40
N PHE A 401 -3.75 -29.18 13.80
CA PHE A 401 -2.45 -29.76 13.51
C PHE A 401 -1.68 -30.11 14.79
N ALA A 402 -1.59 -29.21 15.76
CA ALA A 402 -0.89 -29.52 17.01
C ALA A 402 -1.64 -30.51 17.92
N LEU A 403 -2.94 -30.73 17.71
CA LEU A 403 -3.62 -31.84 18.39
C LEU A 403 -3.11 -33.22 17.96
N ALA A 404 -2.40 -33.32 16.84
CA ALA A 404 -2.00 -34.59 16.24
C ALA A 404 -0.93 -35.33 17.03
N ASP A 405 -0.04 -34.60 17.71
CA ASP A 405 1.06 -35.18 18.49
C ASP A 405 0.78 -35.21 20.01
N GLU A 406 -0.35 -34.63 20.41
CA GLU A 406 -0.83 -34.46 21.78
C GLU A 406 0.15 -33.73 22.71
N CYS A 407 1.05 -32.90 22.15
CA CYS A 407 2.01 -32.08 22.90
C CYS A 407 1.52 -30.63 22.99
N PHE A 408 1.60 -30.08 24.20
CA PHE A 408 1.25 -28.69 24.48
C PHE A 408 2.29 -28.09 25.41
N SER A 409 3.05 -27.14 24.88
CA SER A 409 4.15 -26.47 25.55
C SER A 409 3.88 -24.97 25.75
N ASP A 410 4.60 -24.37 26.70
CA ASP A 410 4.57 -22.91 26.90
C ASP A 410 4.97 -22.14 25.61
N GLU A 411 5.83 -22.74 24.79
CA GLU A 411 6.32 -22.15 23.53
C GLU A 411 5.24 -22.15 22.45
N GLU A 412 4.43 -23.20 22.36
CA GLU A 412 3.30 -23.22 21.43
C GLU A 412 2.14 -22.32 21.90
N TYR A 413 1.93 -22.20 23.22
CA TYR A 413 1.01 -21.19 23.77
C TYR A 413 1.40 -19.77 23.31
N GLU A 414 2.70 -19.44 23.36
CA GLU A 414 3.21 -18.17 22.86
C GLU A 414 2.99 -18.05 21.35
N TYR A 415 3.17 -19.14 20.58
CA TYR A 415 2.89 -19.18 19.15
C TYR A 415 1.42 -18.85 18.83
N TRP A 416 0.43 -19.56 19.39
CA TRP A 416 -0.98 -19.26 19.09
C TRP A 416 -1.43 -17.91 19.62
N THR A 417 -0.90 -17.46 20.75
CA THR A 417 -1.16 -16.11 21.24
C THR A 417 -0.68 -15.06 20.22
N LYS A 418 0.52 -15.25 19.65
CA LYS A 418 1.05 -14.38 18.61
C LYS A 418 0.26 -14.52 17.30
N LEU A 419 0.00 -15.74 16.85
CA LEU A 419 -0.72 -16.01 15.61
C LEU A 419 -2.12 -15.40 15.64
N GLY A 420 -2.85 -15.52 16.76
CA GLY A 420 -4.17 -14.90 16.92
C GLY A 420 -4.10 -13.37 16.76
N GLN A 421 -3.11 -12.72 17.36
CA GLN A 421 -2.90 -11.28 17.21
C GLN A 421 -2.54 -10.87 15.78
N ASP A 422 -1.66 -11.65 15.15
CA ASP A 422 -1.22 -11.43 13.76
C ASP A 422 -2.40 -11.61 12.79
N LEU A 423 -3.26 -12.61 13.01
CA LEU A 423 -4.51 -12.87 12.28
C LEU A 423 -5.67 -11.93 12.64
N GLU A 424 -5.43 -10.87 13.42
CA GLU A 424 -6.43 -9.89 13.86
C GLU A 424 -7.59 -10.44 14.71
N LEU A 425 -7.42 -11.63 15.28
CA LEU A 425 -8.38 -12.20 16.21
C LEU A 425 -8.19 -11.52 17.56
N ASP A 426 -9.26 -10.96 18.13
CA ASP A 426 -9.18 -10.52 19.52
C ASP A 426 -8.95 -11.74 20.44
N ASN A 427 -8.28 -11.52 21.59
CA ASN A 427 -7.86 -12.62 22.46
C ASN A 427 -9.03 -13.50 22.91
N ASP A 428 -10.22 -12.92 23.11
CA ASP A 428 -11.41 -13.68 23.51
C ASP A 428 -11.86 -14.58 22.35
N ARG A 429 -11.88 -14.06 21.12
CA ARG A 429 -12.23 -14.83 19.91
C ARG A 429 -11.20 -15.91 19.58
N ALA A 430 -9.91 -15.62 19.68
CA ALA A 430 -8.85 -16.62 19.48
C ALA A 430 -8.99 -17.78 20.48
N THR A 431 -9.26 -17.46 21.75
CA THR A 431 -9.49 -18.47 22.80
C THR A 431 -10.77 -19.27 22.54
N GLU A 432 -11.85 -18.62 22.07
CA GLU A 432 -13.09 -19.30 21.70
C GLU A 432 -12.86 -20.30 20.56
N LEU A 433 -12.21 -19.87 19.47
CA LEU A 433 -11.87 -20.70 18.32
C LEU A 433 -11.00 -21.90 18.71
N PHE A 434 -10.02 -21.70 19.59
CA PHE A 434 -9.17 -22.78 20.10
C PHE A 434 -10.02 -23.83 20.82
N ASN A 435 -10.90 -23.39 21.74
CA ASN A 435 -11.76 -24.30 22.49
C ASN A 435 -12.79 -25.01 21.60
N GLU A 436 -13.30 -24.35 20.55
CA GLU A 436 -14.18 -25.00 19.56
C GLU A 436 -13.51 -26.24 18.94
N VAL A 437 -12.22 -26.13 18.60
CA VAL A 437 -11.44 -27.27 18.06
C VAL A 437 -11.23 -28.33 19.15
N LEU A 438 -10.79 -27.96 20.36
CA LEU A 438 -10.60 -28.92 21.46
C LEU A 438 -11.87 -29.72 21.79
N GLU A 439 -13.04 -29.06 21.77
CA GLU A 439 -14.33 -29.71 21.99
C GLU A 439 -14.67 -30.74 20.89
N GLU A 440 -14.30 -30.48 19.64
CA GLU A 440 -14.53 -31.41 18.53
C GLU A 440 -13.74 -32.71 18.69
N TYR A 441 -12.57 -32.64 19.32
CA TYR A 441 -11.67 -33.78 19.56
C TYR A 441 -11.72 -34.32 21.01
N ASP A 442 -12.73 -33.94 21.81
CA ASP A 442 -12.95 -34.39 23.21
C ASP A 442 -11.80 -34.04 24.19
N TYR A 443 -11.09 -32.92 24.01
CA TYR A 443 -10.01 -32.43 24.90
C TYR A 443 -10.52 -31.54 26.04
N GLU A 444 -9.68 -31.33 27.07
CA GLU A 444 -9.95 -30.33 28.12
C GLU A 444 -9.80 -28.89 27.57
N PRO A 445 -10.47 -27.87 28.13
CA PRO A 445 -10.36 -26.49 27.65
C PRO A 445 -8.94 -25.94 27.67
N PHE A 446 -8.68 -24.91 26.84
CA PHE A 446 -7.41 -24.23 26.66
C PHE A 446 -6.72 -23.83 27.99
N GLU A 447 -7.44 -23.27 28.96
CA GLU A 447 -6.90 -22.87 30.27
C GLU A 447 -6.44 -24.04 31.17
N SER A 448 -6.84 -25.27 30.85
CA SER A 448 -6.41 -26.48 31.56
C SER A 448 -5.31 -27.26 30.84
N LEU A 449 -5.11 -26.97 29.55
CA LEU A 449 -4.15 -27.64 28.69
C LEU A 449 -2.72 -27.11 28.90
N PHE A 450 -2.60 -25.78 29.08
CA PHE A 450 -1.38 -25.02 29.39
C PHE A 450 -1.41 -24.56 30.85
#